data_AF-A0A524LYS7-F1
#
_entry.id   AF-A0A524LYS7-F1
#
_cell.length_a   1.000
_cell.length_b   1.000
_cell.length_c   1.000
_cell.angle_alpha   90.00
_cell.angle_beta   90.00
_cell.angle_gamma   90.00
#
_symmetry.space_group_name_H-M   'P 1'
#
loop_
_entity.id
_entity.type
_entity.pdbx_description
1 polymer ?
#
loop_
_entity_poly.entity_id
_entity_poly.type
_entity_poly.pdbx_seq_one_letter_code
_entity_poly.pdbx_strand_id
1 'polypeptide(L)'
;MGELDVGGVSELYIPEEKRNSKLIAAIMLLLGLFAPLMMSFYGYGWMTLQFSIQSMFWMYFPDSYYGYTFYGFSIMPVEALFSMFPLILLRMVPVSQIYRYYTGKTTRKRAFIASFVGDGLFIIIAIPNLLVSIFFGTIMLPLPFQLIFSFLLLWKYRIPEPTTPWEGTLEPKSWWEKKSETLQEKPADDEDKLW
;
A
#
# COMPACT_ATOMS: atom_id res chain seq x y z
N MET A 1 -4.03 48.45 -17.58
CA MET A 1 -4.28 47.01 -17.38
C MET A 1 -3.11 46.49 -16.57
N GLY A 2 -3.32 46.29 -15.27
CA GLY A 2 -2.27 45.82 -14.36
C GLY A 2 -2.17 44.30 -14.43
N GLU A 3 -0.97 43.80 -14.68
CA GLU A 3 -0.63 42.40 -14.45
C GLU A 3 -0.80 42.11 -12.96
N LEU A 4 -1.77 41.26 -12.64
CA LEU A 4 -1.90 40.68 -11.32
C LEU A 4 -0.76 39.68 -11.19
N ASP A 5 0.27 40.09 -10.45
CA ASP A 5 1.31 39.22 -9.92
C ASP A 5 0.63 38.20 -9.01
N VAL A 6 0.27 37.04 -9.59
CA VAL A 6 -0.29 35.91 -8.87
C VAL A 6 0.85 35.36 -8.04
N GLY A 7 0.96 35.89 -6.82
CA GLY A 7 1.95 35.55 -5.82
C GLY A 7 2.27 34.07 -5.88
N GLY A 8 3.45 33.79 -6.44
CA GLY A 8 4.00 32.47 -6.52
C GLY A 8 4.05 31.89 -5.13
N VAL A 9 3.08 31.02 -4.84
CA VAL A 9 3.30 29.95 -3.87
C VAL A 9 4.51 29.23 -4.44
N SER A 10 5.68 29.58 -3.92
CA SER A 10 6.91 28.83 -4.14
C SER A 10 6.61 27.46 -3.58
N GLU A 11 6.02 26.61 -4.42
CA GLU A 11 5.88 25.19 -4.16
C GLU A 11 7.28 24.77 -3.80
N LEU A 12 7.44 24.42 -2.53
CA LEU A 12 8.72 24.17 -1.90
C LEU A 12 9.33 23.00 -2.66
N TYR A 13 10.10 23.31 -3.70
CA TYR A 13 10.64 22.35 -4.63
C TYR A 13 11.71 21.61 -3.85
N ILE A 14 11.35 20.47 -3.29
CA ILE A 14 12.30 19.62 -2.61
C ILE A 14 13.14 18.97 -3.73
N PRO A 15 14.43 19.36 -3.87
CA PRO A 15 15.30 18.77 -4.87
C PRO A 15 15.31 17.24 -4.71
N GLU A 16 15.33 16.53 -5.84
CA GLU A 16 15.19 15.07 -5.91
C GLU A 16 16.14 14.32 -4.97
N GLU A 17 17.33 14.88 -4.73
CA GLU A 17 18.39 14.31 -3.91
C GLU A 17 18.05 14.13 -2.42
N LYS A 18 17.05 14.86 -1.88
CA LYS A 18 16.60 14.72 -0.48
C LYS A 18 15.40 13.79 -0.28
N ARG A 19 14.92 13.12 -1.34
CA ARG A 19 13.72 12.30 -1.26
C ARG A 19 14.06 10.92 -0.70
N ASN A 20 13.86 10.75 0.61
CA ASN A 20 13.99 9.46 1.30
C ASN A 20 12.82 8.51 0.97
N SER A 21 12.53 8.29 -0.31
CA SER A 21 11.45 7.42 -0.81
C SER A 21 11.52 6.01 -0.22
N LYS A 22 12.74 5.47 -0.06
CA LYS A 22 13.00 4.18 0.60
C LYS A 22 12.58 4.17 2.07
N LEU A 23 12.87 5.24 2.82
CA LEU A 23 12.45 5.37 4.21
C LEU A 23 10.94 5.47 4.32
N ILE A 24 10.30 6.28 3.47
CA ILE A 24 8.84 6.40 3.44
C ILE A 24 8.20 5.04 3.13
N ALA A 25 8.72 4.32 2.13
CA ALA A 25 8.25 2.99 1.81
C ALA A 25 8.44 2.01 2.97
N ALA A 26 9.57 2.06 3.68
CA ALA A 26 9.81 1.22 4.87
C ALA A 26 8.83 1.55 6.00
N ILE A 27 8.56 2.82 6.28
CA ILE A 27 7.56 3.24 7.28
C ILE A 27 6.17 2.72 6.86
N MET A 28 5.79 2.90 5.61
CA MET A 28 4.50 2.43 5.09
C MET A 28 4.38 0.90 5.13
N LEU A 29 5.48 0.19 4.91
CA LEU A 29 5.55 -1.27 5.03
C LEU A 29 5.33 -1.70 6.49
N LEU A 30 6.05 -1.08 7.43
CA LEU A 30 5.89 -1.36 8.86
C LEU A 30 4.46 -1.06 9.33
N LEU A 31 3.87 0.05 8.89
CA LEU A 31 2.46 0.37 9.18
C LEU A 31 1.52 -0.67 8.58
N GLY A 32 1.71 -1.05 7.31
CA GLY A 32 0.84 -2.03 6.65
C GLY A 32 0.88 -3.44 7.28
N LEU A 33 2.01 -3.81 7.89
CA LEU A 33 2.19 -5.13 8.52
C LEU A 33 1.87 -5.11 10.02
N PHE A 34 2.22 -4.05 10.75
CA PHE A 34 2.18 -4.05 12.22
C PHE A 34 1.23 -3.03 12.84
N ALA A 35 0.66 -2.09 12.07
CA ALA A 35 -0.35 -1.22 12.64
C ALA A 35 -1.61 -2.03 13.00
N PRO A 36 -2.35 -1.64 14.05
CA PRO A 36 -3.67 -2.17 14.30
C PRO A 36 -4.57 -1.97 13.08
N LEU A 37 -5.34 -2.97 12.70
CA LEU A 37 -6.24 -2.93 11.55
C LEU A 37 -7.70 -3.01 11.94
N MET A 38 -7.98 -3.69 13.05
CA MET A 38 -9.33 -3.89 13.55
C MET A 38 -9.33 -3.86 15.06
N MET A 39 -10.37 -3.27 15.61
CA MET A 39 -10.71 -3.31 17.01
C MET A 39 -12.06 -4.01 17.13
N SER A 40 -12.15 -5.01 17.99
CA SER A 40 -13.38 -5.78 18.15
C SER A 40 -13.83 -5.73 19.61
N PHE A 41 -15.12 -5.51 19.79
CA PHE A 41 -15.80 -5.58 21.08
C PHE A 41 -16.76 -6.76 21.05
N TYR A 42 -16.72 -7.61 22.07
CA TYR A 42 -17.60 -8.76 22.18
C TYR A 42 -18.37 -8.68 23.50
N GLY A 43 -19.70 -8.69 23.43
CA GLY A 43 -20.59 -8.75 24.57
C GLY A 43 -21.45 -10.02 24.52
N TYR A 44 -21.30 -10.89 25.51
CA TYR A 44 -22.18 -12.06 25.67
C TYR A 44 -23.20 -11.79 26.79
N GLY A 45 -24.34 -11.20 26.43
CA GLY A 45 -25.46 -10.96 27.36
C GLY A 45 -25.07 -10.10 28.57
N TRP A 46 -25.18 -10.67 29.77
CA TRP A 46 -24.88 -10.02 31.08
C TRP A 46 -23.38 -9.89 31.39
N MET A 47 -22.50 -10.38 30.52
CA MET A 47 -21.05 -10.43 30.77
C MET A 47 -20.35 -9.12 30.40
N THR A 48 -19.18 -8.92 31.02
CA THR A 48 -18.24 -7.83 30.73
C THR A 48 -17.91 -7.74 29.25
N LEU A 49 -17.97 -6.53 28.70
CA LEU A 49 -17.56 -6.19 27.35
C LEU A 49 -16.08 -6.59 27.15
N GLN A 50 -15.84 -7.61 26.34
CA GLN A 50 -14.49 -8.01 25.96
C GLN A 50 -14.00 -7.15 24.80
N PHE A 51 -12.69 -6.98 24.72
CA PHE A 51 -12.02 -6.12 23.75
C PHE A 51 -10.86 -6.87 23.11
N SER A 52 -10.63 -6.63 21.83
CA SER A 52 -9.39 -7.04 21.17
C SER A 52 -8.94 -6.03 20.13
N ILE A 53 -7.62 -5.94 19.96
CA ILE A 53 -6.98 -5.21 18.86
C ILE A 53 -6.24 -6.22 18.01
N GLN A 54 -6.39 -6.13 16.70
CA GLN A 54 -5.77 -7.07 15.76
C GLN A 54 -4.99 -6.31 14.69
N SER A 55 -3.83 -6.86 14.33
CA SER A 55 -2.97 -6.46 13.21
C SER A 55 -2.78 -7.65 12.27
N MET A 56 -1.95 -7.55 11.22
CA MET A 56 -1.66 -8.69 10.34
C MET A 56 -0.88 -9.78 11.07
N PHE A 57 0.07 -9.42 11.94
CA PHE A 57 0.98 -10.38 12.58
C PHE A 57 0.75 -10.57 14.07
N TRP A 58 -0.10 -9.75 14.70
CA TRP A 58 -0.31 -9.81 16.12
C TRP A 58 -1.74 -9.45 16.49
N MET A 59 -2.13 -9.89 17.68
CA MET A 59 -3.39 -9.56 18.31
C MET A 59 -3.18 -9.30 19.80
N TYR A 60 -4.01 -8.47 20.39
CA TYR A 60 -3.95 -8.10 21.79
C TYR A 60 -5.33 -8.24 22.43
N PHE A 61 -5.38 -9.02 23.51
CA PHE A 61 -6.57 -9.25 24.34
C PHE A 61 -6.30 -8.81 25.77
N PRO A 62 -6.75 -7.61 26.21
CA PRO A 62 -6.55 -7.15 27.57
C PRO A 62 -7.34 -7.97 28.60
N ASP A 63 -8.54 -8.46 28.25
CA ASP A 63 -9.42 -9.16 29.19
C ASP A 63 -9.97 -10.46 28.59
N SER A 64 -9.64 -11.58 29.22
CA SER A 64 -10.22 -12.90 28.94
C SER A 64 -10.79 -13.47 30.25
N TYR A 65 -12.11 -13.46 30.37
CA TYR A 65 -12.80 -13.81 31.63
C TYR A 65 -12.91 -15.33 31.87
N TYR A 66 -12.36 -16.19 31.00
CA TYR A 66 -12.69 -17.62 31.02
C TYR A 66 -11.52 -18.61 30.89
N GLY A 67 -10.29 -18.26 31.26
CA GLY A 67 -9.21 -19.23 31.51
C GLY A 67 -8.73 -20.05 30.29
N TYR A 68 -9.37 -19.91 29.13
CA TYR A 68 -8.99 -20.60 27.90
C TYR A 68 -8.25 -19.64 26.96
N THR A 69 -6.93 -19.71 27.11
CA THR A 69 -5.89 -19.75 26.08
C THR A 69 -5.16 -18.53 25.50
N PHE A 70 -5.58 -17.27 25.56
CA PHE A 70 -4.68 -16.18 25.11
C PHE A 70 -4.91 -14.86 25.87
N TYR A 71 -4.05 -14.59 26.86
CA TYR A 71 -4.00 -13.31 27.59
C TYR A 71 -2.93 -12.41 26.98
N GLY A 72 -3.26 -11.14 26.76
CA GLY A 72 -2.30 -10.13 26.34
C GLY A 72 -1.92 -10.23 24.86
N PHE A 73 -0.63 -10.04 24.57
CA PHE A 73 -0.10 -9.98 23.22
C PHE A 73 0.18 -11.38 22.68
N SER A 74 -0.42 -11.71 21.53
CA SER A 74 -0.18 -12.95 20.82
C SER A 74 0.24 -12.65 19.38
N ILE A 75 1.17 -13.45 18.86
CA ILE A 75 1.45 -13.49 17.43
C ILE A 75 0.32 -14.24 16.73
N MET A 76 -0.03 -13.81 15.52
CA MET A 76 -1.02 -14.52 14.70
C MET A 76 -0.52 -15.94 14.40
N PRO A 77 -1.37 -16.98 14.58
CA PRO A 77 -1.03 -18.33 14.16
C PRO A 77 -0.64 -18.39 12.68
N VAL A 78 0.29 -19.27 12.33
CA VAL A 78 0.84 -19.37 10.97
C VAL A 78 -0.27 -19.71 9.97
N GLU A 79 -1.23 -20.52 10.36
CA GLU A 79 -2.40 -20.91 9.58
C GLU A 79 -3.28 -19.69 9.25
N ALA A 80 -3.48 -18.80 10.23
CA ALA A 80 -4.21 -17.55 10.03
C ALA A 80 -3.47 -16.65 9.03
N LEU A 81 -2.14 -16.52 9.15
CA LEU A 81 -1.32 -15.75 8.20
C LEU A 81 -1.43 -16.29 6.77
N PHE A 82 -1.44 -17.60 6.58
CA PHE A 82 -1.65 -18.20 5.26
C PHE A 82 -3.04 -17.91 4.70
N SER A 83 -4.09 -18.02 5.51
CA SER A 83 -5.46 -17.67 5.06
C SER A 83 -5.60 -16.19 4.71
N MET A 84 -4.83 -15.32 5.39
CA MET A 84 -4.82 -13.87 5.16
C MET A 84 -3.81 -13.43 4.09
N PHE A 85 -3.06 -14.35 3.49
CA PHE A 85 -2.00 -14.02 2.53
C PHE A 85 -2.46 -13.10 1.38
N PRO A 86 -3.64 -13.31 0.75
CA PRO A 86 -4.13 -12.38 -0.27
C PRO A 86 -4.34 -10.95 0.27
N LEU A 87 -4.79 -10.81 1.52
CA LEU A 87 -4.98 -9.52 2.17
C LEU A 87 -3.63 -8.85 2.48
N ILE A 88 -2.62 -9.63 2.87
CA ILE A 88 -1.25 -9.14 3.07
C ILE A 88 -0.69 -8.58 1.75
N LEU A 89 -0.92 -9.25 0.61
CA LEU A 89 -0.50 -8.71 -0.68
C LEU A 89 -1.20 -7.39 -1.02
N LEU A 90 -2.50 -7.27 -0.72
CA LEU A 90 -3.25 -6.04 -0.92
C LEU A 90 -2.74 -4.90 -0.03
N ARG A 91 -2.25 -5.20 1.19
CA ARG A 91 -1.57 -4.23 2.07
C ARG A 91 -0.27 -3.68 1.48
N MET A 92 0.37 -4.42 0.57
CA MET A 92 1.60 -3.97 -0.09
C MET A 92 1.34 -2.98 -1.24
N VAL A 93 0.11 -2.93 -1.76
CA VAL A 93 -0.27 -2.03 -2.87
C VAL A 93 -0.06 -0.54 -2.50
N PRO A 94 -0.54 -0.03 -1.34
CA PRO A 94 -0.22 1.32 -0.89
C PRO A 94 1.28 1.58 -0.79
N VAL A 95 2.05 0.63 -0.27
CA VAL A 95 3.52 0.76 -0.09
C VAL A 95 4.19 0.98 -1.45
N SER A 96 3.87 0.14 -2.42
CA SER A 96 4.38 0.23 -3.79
C SER A 96 4.00 1.55 -4.46
N GLN A 97 2.75 1.99 -4.31
CA GLN A 97 2.26 3.19 -4.99
C GLN A 97 2.76 4.49 -4.33
N ILE A 98 2.90 4.51 -3.01
CA ILE A 98 3.54 5.61 -2.28
C ILE A 98 5.03 5.70 -2.66
N TYR A 99 5.74 4.57 -2.71
CA TYR A 99 7.13 4.55 -3.18
C TYR A 99 7.25 5.12 -4.60
N ARG A 100 6.40 4.64 -5.52
CA ARG A 100 6.35 5.14 -6.90
C ARG A 100 6.07 6.64 -6.95
N TYR A 101 5.18 7.15 -6.10
CA TYR A 101 4.85 8.58 -6.04
C TYR A 101 6.06 9.40 -5.64
N TYR A 102 6.77 8.98 -4.58
CA TYR A 102 7.98 9.67 -4.13
C TYR A 102 9.17 9.56 -5.08
N THR A 103 9.14 8.60 -6.02
CA THR A 103 10.08 8.50 -7.15
C THR A 103 9.59 9.19 -8.44
N GLY A 104 8.46 9.89 -8.42
CA GLY A 104 7.91 10.57 -9.60
C GLY A 104 7.31 9.65 -10.67
N LYS A 105 7.04 8.37 -10.35
CA LYS A 105 6.56 7.34 -11.31
C LYS A 105 5.04 7.16 -11.32
N THR A 106 4.29 7.94 -10.55
CA THR A 106 2.82 7.91 -10.49
C THR A 106 2.29 9.23 -9.94
N THR A 107 0.98 9.45 -10.05
CA THR A 107 0.32 10.67 -9.56
C THR A 107 -0.18 10.52 -8.13
N ARG A 108 -0.42 11.65 -7.45
CA ARG A 108 -0.94 11.64 -6.07
C ARG A 108 -2.29 10.94 -5.98
N LYS A 109 -3.17 11.18 -6.96
CA LYS A 109 -4.51 10.56 -7.02
C LYS A 109 -4.43 9.04 -7.06
N ARG A 110 -3.51 8.48 -7.87
CA ARG A 110 -3.31 7.03 -7.96
C ARG A 110 -2.76 6.44 -6.67
N ALA A 111 -1.79 7.12 -6.04
CA ALA A 111 -1.25 6.70 -4.74
C ALA A 111 -2.29 6.75 -3.61
N PHE A 112 -3.17 7.75 -3.62
CA PHE A 112 -4.28 7.85 -2.66
C PHE A 112 -5.32 6.75 -2.88
N ILE A 113 -5.76 6.51 -4.12
CA ILE A 113 -6.69 5.40 -4.43
C ILE A 113 -6.09 4.06 -4.02
N ALA A 114 -4.81 3.82 -4.30
CA ALA A 114 -4.12 2.62 -3.86
C ALA A 114 -4.10 2.45 -2.33
N SER A 115 -3.94 3.56 -1.60
CA SER A 115 -4.04 3.57 -0.14
C SER A 115 -5.46 3.23 0.34
N PHE A 116 -6.46 3.76 -0.36
CA PHE A 116 -7.87 3.41 -0.10
C PHE A 116 -8.15 1.93 -0.39
N VAL A 117 -7.54 1.33 -1.41
CA VAL A 117 -7.69 -0.12 -1.66
C VAL A 117 -7.12 -0.96 -0.52
N GLY A 118 -5.99 -0.55 0.08
CA GLY A 118 -5.33 -1.28 1.16
C GLY A 118 -6.15 -1.36 2.46
N ASP A 119 -6.74 -0.24 2.90
CA ASP A 119 -7.59 -0.20 4.11
C ASP A 119 -9.09 -0.35 3.82
N GLY A 120 -9.53 0.07 2.63
CA GLY A 120 -10.93 0.15 2.25
C GLY A 120 -11.64 -1.19 2.27
N LEU A 121 -10.94 -2.30 2.01
CA LEU A 121 -11.51 -3.64 2.16
C LEU A 121 -11.96 -3.93 3.59
N PHE A 122 -11.17 -3.52 4.59
CA PHE A 122 -11.54 -3.70 6.00
C PHE A 122 -12.72 -2.81 6.37
N ILE A 123 -12.79 -1.60 5.81
CA ILE A 123 -13.94 -0.70 5.99
C ILE A 123 -15.21 -1.31 5.36
N ILE A 124 -15.10 -1.81 4.13
CA ILE A 124 -16.21 -2.44 3.40
C ILE A 124 -16.72 -3.67 4.14
N ILE A 125 -15.83 -4.51 4.69
CA ILE A 125 -16.22 -5.69 5.49
C ILE A 125 -16.83 -5.29 6.83
N ALA A 126 -16.32 -4.21 7.46
CA ALA A 126 -16.83 -3.76 8.75
C ALA A 126 -18.23 -3.16 8.67
N ILE A 127 -18.65 -2.58 7.54
CA ILE A 127 -20.00 -2.00 7.40
C ILE A 127 -21.11 -3.05 7.58
N PRO A 128 -21.14 -4.17 6.84
CA PRO A 128 -22.09 -5.25 7.08
C PRO A 128 -21.94 -5.85 8.48
N ASN A 129 -20.71 -5.99 8.97
CA ASN A 129 -20.47 -6.50 10.32
C ASN A 129 -21.20 -5.62 11.34
N LEU A 130 -21.00 -4.30 11.31
CA LEU A 130 -21.64 -3.33 12.19
C LEU A 130 -23.17 -3.41 12.18
N LEU A 131 -23.77 -3.65 11.02
CA LEU A 131 -25.22 -3.82 10.91
C LEU A 131 -25.70 -5.11 11.60
N VAL A 132 -24.94 -6.20 11.47
CA VAL A 132 -25.20 -7.48 12.14
C VAL A 132 -24.87 -7.40 13.63
N SER A 133 -23.82 -6.65 14.01
CA SER A 133 -23.33 -6.43 15.37
C SER A 133 -24.42 -5.98 16.32
N ILE A 134 -25.34 -5.15 15.83
CA ILE A 134 -26.48 -4.63 16.60
C ILE A 134 -27.35 -5.78 17.15
N PHE A 135 -27.41 -6.91 16.45
CA PHE A 135 -28.22 -8.07 16.84
C PHE A 135 -27.45 -9.12 17.64
N PHE A 136 -26.13 -9.23 17.46
CA PHE A 136 -25.31 -10.32 18.01
C PHE A 136 -24.26 -9.86 19.03
N GLY A 137 -24.22 -8.57 19.38
CA GLY A 137 -23.36 -8.05 20.46
C GLY A 137 -21.86 -8.02 20.15
N THR A 138 -21.46 -8.17 18.89
CA THR A 138 -20.05 -8.13 18.46
C THR A 138 -19.83 -6.95 17.54
N ILE A 139 -19.13 -5.89 17.96
CA ILE A 139 -18.85 -4.70 17.15
C ILE A 139 -17.41 -4.76 16.64
N MET A 140 -17.23 -4.73 15.32
CA MET A 140 -15.90 -4.61 14.69
C MET A 140 -15.71 -3.20 14.09
N LEU A 141 -14.68 -2.51 14.54
CA LEU A 141 -14.30 -1.18 14.06
C LEU A 141 -12.98 -1.26 13.28
N PRO A 142 -12.97 -0.88 12.00
CA PRO A 142 -11.75 -0.86 11.19
C PRO A 142 -10.89 0.33 11.62
N LEU A 143 -9.58 0.13 11.65
CA LEU A 143 -8.59 1.13 12.02
C LEU A 143 -7.72 1.47 10.80
N PRO A 144 -8.08 2.50 10.01
CA PRO A 144 -7.43 2.77 8.72
C PRO A 144 -6.12 3.58 8.88
N PHE A 145 -5.21 3.10 9.73
CA PHE A 145 -3.96 3.83 10.01
C PHE A 145 -3.11 4.01 8.74
N GLN A 146 -3.03 3.01 7.88
CA GLN A 146 -2.21 3.09 6.67
C GLN A 146 -2.74 4.17 5.71
N LEU A 147 -4.07 4.27 5.56
CA LEU A 147 -4.75 5.29 4.77
C LEU A 147 -4.56 6.69 5.37
N ILE A 148 -4.72 6.84 6.68
CA ILE A 148 -4.50 8.13 7.37
C ILE A 148 -3.04 8.58 7.18
N PHE A 149 -2.07 7.71 7.42
CA PHE A 149 -0.65 8.05 7.25
C PHE A 149 -0.30 8.32 5.78
N SER A 150 -0.78 7.52 4.83
CA SER A 150 -0.64 7.79 3.40
C SER A 150 -1.19 9.17 3.04
N PHE A 151 -2.38 9.51 3.51
CA PHE A 151 -3.00 10.80 3.24
C PHE A 151 -2.17 11.95 3.80
N LEU A 152 -1.70 11.84 5.04
CA LEU A 152 -0.83 12.85 5.66
C LEU A 152 0.48 13.04 4.89
N LEU A 153 1.12 11.95 4.46
CA LEU A 153 2.34 11.99 3.65
C LEU A 153 2.09 12.67 2.31
N LEU A 154 1.06 12.23 1.57
CA LEU A 154 0.68 12.78 0.26
C LEU A 154 0.24 14.24 0.33
N TRP A 155 -0.33 14.69 1.46
CA TRP A 155 -0.66 16.10 1.67
C TRP A 155 0.60 16.90 1.98
N LYS A 156 1.39 16.48 2.97
CA LYS A 156 2.52 17.25 3.51
C LYS A 156 3.68 17.36 2.53
N TYR A 157 3.99 16.29 1.81
CA TYR A 157 5.15 16.20 0.92
C TYR A 157 4.70 16.04 -0.53
N ARG A 158 4.20 17.13 -1.11
CA ARG A 158 3.79 17.17 -2.51
C ARG A 158 5.02 17.19 -3.42
N ILE A 159 4.93 16.43 -4.50
CA ILE A 159 5.93 16.38 -5.56
C ILE A 159 5.27 16.85 -6.86
N PRO A 160 6.01 17.57 -7.74
CA PRO A 160 5.55 17.89 -9.09
C PRO A 160 5.05 16.62 -9.78
N GLU A 161 3.79 16.61 -10.21
CA GLU A 161 3.22 15.43 -10.84
C GLU A 161 3.84 15.25 -12.24
N PRO A 162 4.22 14.02 -12.62
CA PRO A 162 4.64 13.77 -13.99
C PRO A 162 3.47 14.09 -14.93
N THR A 163 3.69 14.98 -15.91
CA THR A 163 2.73 15.33 -16.96
C THR A 163 2.28 14.10 -17.76
N THR A 164 3.13 13.09 -17.82
CA THR A 164 2.98 11.84 -18.58
C THR A 164 3.52 10.68 -17.74
N PRO A 165 2.66 9.95 -17.00
CA PRO A 165 3.12 8.93 -16.05
C PRO A 165 3.72 7.67 -16.71
N TRP A 166 3.82 7.62 -18.04
CA TRP A 166 4.42 6.56 -18.85
C TRP A 166 5.72 6.97 -19.56
N GLU A 167 6.10 8.25 -19.57
CA GLU A 167 7.16 8.79 -20.46
C GLU A 167 8.60 8.51 -19.98
N GLY A 168 8.77 7.77 -18.87
CA GLY A 168 10.07 7.31 -18.37
C GLY A 168 10.15 5.79 -18.16
N THR A 169 9.06 5.07 -18.37
CA THR A 169 9.09 3.62 -18.57
C THR A 169 9.33 3.41 -20.05
N LEU A 170 10.60 3.37 -20.45
CA LEU A 170 10.99 2.57 -21.60
C LEU A 170 10.37 1.20 -21.34
N GLU A 171 9.23 0.91 -21.95
CA GLU A 171 8.72 -0.44 -22.01
C GLU A 171 9.91 -1.27 -22.52
N PRO A 172 10.41 -2.25 -21.75
CA PRO A 172 11.49 -3.07 -22.25
C PRO A 172 10.98 -3.63 -23.57
N LYS A 173 11.64 -3.25 -24.69
CA LYS A 173 11.31 -3.70 -26.06
C LYS A 173 10.79 -5.11 -25.94
N SER A 174 9.55 -5.31 -26.36
CA SER A 174 8.84 -6.54 -26.05
C SER A 174 9.71 -7.71 -26.52
N TRP A 175 9.74 -8.82 -25.77
CA TRP A 175 10.72 -9.89 -26.03
C TRP A 175 10.64 -10.46 -27.47
N TRP A 176 9.52 -10.25 -28.16
CA TRP A 176 9.31 -10.59 -29.56
C TRP A 176 9.98 -9.61 -30.57
N GLU A 177 10.27 -8.37 -30.18
CA GLU A 177 10.91 -7.34 -31.03
C GLU A 177 12.44 -7.48 -31.10
N LYS A 178 13.05 -8.30 -30.25
CA LYS A 178 14.51 -8.52 -30.24
C LYS A 178 15.02 -9.41 -31.37
N LYS A 179 14.16 -10.13 -32.09
CA LYS A 179 14.59 -11.15 -33.07
C LYS A 179 14.87 -10.64 -34.48
N SER A 180 14.50 -9.41 -34.82
CA SER A 180 14.65 -8.89 -36.19
C SER A 180 16.00 -8.22 -36.47
N GLU A 181 16.76 -7.80 -35.45
CA GLU A 181 18.01 -7.05 -35.65
C GLU A 181 19.27 -7.94 -35.81
N THR A 182 19.18 -9.25 -35.54
CA THR A 182 20.36 -10.16 -35.57
C THR A 182 20.53 -10.93 -36.89
N LEU A 183 19.65 -10.74 -37.87
CA LEU A 183 19.69 -11.44 -39.18
C LEU A 183 20.02 -10.49 -40.35
N GLN A 184 20.82 -9.45 -40.13
CA GLN A 184 21.59 -8.88 -41.23
C GLN A 184 22.81 -9.77 -41.45
N GLU A 185 22.56 -10.85 -42.17
CA GLU A 185 23.52 -11.75 -42.77
C GLU A 185 24.58 -10.91 -43.50
N LYS A 186 25.82 -10.98 -43.01
CA LYS A 186 26.99 -10.46 -43.71
C LYS A 186 26.92 -10.99 -45.15
N PRO A 187 27.04 -10.15 -46.20
CA PRO A 187 27.16 -10.67 -47.56
C PRO A 187 28.34 -11.66 -47.56
N ALA A 188 28.09 -12.87 -48.05
CA ALA A 188 29.12 -13.88 -48.20
C ALA A 188 30.22 -13.28 -49.09
N ASP A 189 31.42 -13.12 -48.52
CA ASP A 189 32.63 -12.86 -49.29
C ASP A 189 32.83 -14.06 -50.22
N ASP A 190 32.41 -13.90 -51.48
CA ASP A 190 32.89 -14.69 -52.61
C ASP A 190 34.32 -14.23 -52.97
N GLU A 191 35.26 -14.44 -52.05
CA GLU A 191 36.70 -14.33 -52.32
C GLU A 191 37.37 -15.59 -51.77
N ASP A 192 37.37 -16.68 -52.55
CA ASP A 192 38.46 -17.68 -52.56
C ASP A 192 38.10 -18.91 -53.42
N LYS A 193 38.14 -18.77 -54.75
CA LYS A 193 38.45 -19.88 -55.67
C LYS A 193 39.23 -19.37 -56.90
N LEU A 194 40.50 -19.05 -56.68
CA LEU A 194 41.54 -19.05 -57.71
C LEU A 194 42.37 -20.31 -57.55
N TRP A 195 42.00 -21.42 -58.20
CA TRP A 195 42.91 -22.45 -58.73
C TRP A 195 42.21 -23.14 -59.90
#